data_AF-A0A938MSR7-F1
#
_entry.id   AF-A0A938MSR7-F1
#
_cell.length_a   1.000
_cell.length_b   1.000
_cell.length_c   1.000
_cell.angle_alpha   90.00
_cell.angle_beta   90.00
_cell.angle_gamma   90.00
#
_symmetry.space_group_name_H-M   'P 1'
#
loop_
_entity.id
_entity.type
_entity.pdbx_description
1 polymer ?
#
loop_
_entity_poly.entity_id
_entity_poly.type
_entity_poly.pdbx_seq_one_letter_code
_entity_poly.pdbx_strand_id
1 'polypeptide(L)'
;MHVTALKAAERKPLGAPAAEQPAVSESKPDGVLNGLAVVNGDFSELSGLAVGQNGWYGGLPKGWRGSESTYAVHTEGTTAGPTCNPSALGFFRQSIGILARDSDVVLTFDVLEPWRPGATLNAVILDGDFVQLAGGDFQPGAGQQLVAKGVRAGRSIVIAFQATVGVPGLDNVAIAVNEAAPASAPAQVASREDAAVTVACYYFGNYHPGDPRNDRVKGKGWSEWELVKAARPRFPGHHQPNVPLWGYADESDPEVMAQKIDAAADHGIDAFIFDWYYYNDGPFLDRPIDNGFLKASNNARLKFAFMWANHDWIEIFPYRRGAERTVLYPGAVTPESFTRICDHVIRSYFQHPSYWRIEGRPYFSFYDLTTLLEGFGSVEATRAALDAFRSKAIAAGLPGLHLNAVVWGQPILPGEKKPADAVQLVKDLGFDSVTSYVWIHHVSLPNLQTDYDDVRDAYFRYWNEADRKFGVPYFPNVTMGWDSSPRAHQDDEFGNFGYPFTNTISGNTPERFQEALAMTKRRLLARPDGPRILTVNCWNEWTEGSYLEPDTVHGMKYLEAMRAVFGSELPAR
;
A
#
# COMPACT_ATOMS: atom_id res chain seq x y z
N MET A 1 22.32 29.70 -63.31
CA MET A 1 21.72 28.47 -63.89
C MET A 1 20.29 28.41 -63.32
N HIS A 2 19.28 28.91 -64.03
CA HIS A 2 18.34 28.12 -64.86
C HIS A 2 17.61 27.03 -64.04
N VAL A 3 16.31 27.06 -63.70
CA VAL A 3 15.04 27.57 -64.30
C VAL A 3 14.44 26.66 -65.40
N THR A 4 13.09 26.57 -65.42
CA THR A 4 12.14 25.91 -66.37
C THR A 4 12.01 24.38 -66.26
N ALA A 5 10.85 23.72 -66.48
CA ALA A 5 9.47 24.13 -66.87
C ALA A 5 8.44 23.18 -66.18
N LEU A 6 7.15 23.44 -65.90
CA LEU A 6 6.02 24.16 -66.55
C LEU A 6 5.28 23.39 -67.68
N LYS A 7 4.05 22.93 -67.40
CA LYS A 7 2.87 22.67 -68.28
C LYS A 7 1.79 21.91 -67.47
N ALA A 8 0.48 22.06 -67.65
CA ALA A 8 -0.38 23.12 -68.20
C ALA A 8 -1.83 22.87 -67.68
N ALA A 9 -2.72 23.87 -67.73
CA ALA A 9 -4.08 23.78 -67.16
C ALA A 9 -5.19 24.03 -68.20
N GLU A 10 -6.31 23.32 -68.06
CA GLU A 10 -7.69 23.59 -68.56
C GLU A 10 -8.65 22.66 -67.78
N ARG A 11 -9.95 22.90 -67.52
CA ARG A 11 -10.85 24.08 -67.59
C ARG A 11 -12.00 23.86 -66.55
N LYS A 12 -12.81 24.88 -66.25
CA LYS A 12 -14.14 24.75 -65.58
C LYS A 12 -15.27 24.80 -66.62
N PRO A 13 -16.48 24.34 -66.29
CA PRO A 13 -17.56 25.32 -65.99
C PRO A 13 -18.45 24.96 -64.78
N LEU A 14 -19.30 25.92 -64.38
CA LEU A 14 -20.28 25.82 -63.29
C LEU A 14 -21.66 25.33 -63.78
N GLY A 15 -22.49 24.83 -62.85
CA GLY A 15 -23.94 24.67 -63.04
C GLY A 15 -24.65 24.10 -61.80
N ALA A 16 -25.52 24.90 -61.17
CA ALA A 16 -26.45 24.49 -60.09
C ALA A 16 -27.83 24.10 -60.72
N PRO A 17 -28.88 23.60 -60.01
CA PRO A 17 -29.27 23.85 -58.61
C PRO A 17 -29.70 22.61 -57.79
N ALA A 18 -30.26 22.85 -56.59
CA ALA A 18 -30.55 21.86 -55.54
C ALA A 18 -31.94 21.19 -55.63
N ALA A 19 -32.10 20.08 -54.90
CA ALA A 19 -33.39 19.54 -54.46
C ALA A 19 -33.28 18.87 -53.07
N GLU A 20 -34.06 19.40 -52.12
CA GLU A 20 -34.65 18.79 -50.91
C GLU A 20 -33.88 17.73 -50.08
N GLN A 21 -33.51 18.13 -48.86
CA GLN A 21 -33.35 17.22 -47.71
C GLN A 21 -34.71 17.07 -46.99
N PRO A 22 -35.15 15.86 -46.61
CA PRO A 22 -36.28 15.70 -45.70
C PRO A 22 -35.88 16.06 -44.27
N ALA A 23 -36.77 16.77 -43.56
CA ALA A 23 -36.53 17.17 -42.18
C ALA A 23 -36.50 15.96 -41.23
N VAL A 24 -35.48 15.92 -40.36
CA VAL A 24 -35.48 15.06 -39.16
C VAL A 24 -35.96 15.93 -38.00
N SER A 25 -37.02 15.46 -37.33
CA SER A 25 -37.70 16.19 -36.25
C SER A 25 -36.80 16.45 -35.04
N GLU A 26 -36.90 17.65 -34.47
CA GLU A 26 -36.42 17.91 -33.11
C GLU A 26 -37.16 17.01 -32.11
N SER A 27 -36.41 16.21 -31.35
CA SER A 27 -36.89 15.64 -30.09
C SER A 27 -35.86 15.83 -28.96
N LYS A 28 -36.19 16.77 -28.09
CA LYS A 28 -35.78 16.86 -26.68
C LYS A 28 -37.00 17.36 -25.89
N PRO A 29 -37.11 17.11 -24.58
CA PRO A 29 -36.09 16.57 -23.68
C PRO A 29 -36.48 15.21 -23.05
N ASP A 30 -35.79 14.88 -21.95
CA ASP A 30 -35.92 13.71 -21.05
C ASP A 30 -34.91 12.57 -21.34
N GLY A 31 -33.97 12.22 -20.46
CA GLY A 31 -33.66 12.72 -19.11
C GLY A 31 -32.19 13.08 -18.90
N VAL A 32 -31.88 13.59 -17.70
CA VAL A 32 -30.53 14.02 -17.31
C VAL A 32 -29.58 12.81 -17.22
N LEU A 33 -28.36 12.91 -17.78
CA LEU A 33 -27.25 11.99 -17.48
C LEU A 33 -26.69 12.23 -16.06
N ASN A 34 -27.54 12.03 -15.05
CA ASN A 34 -27.19 12.07 -13.63
C ASN A 34 -27.57 10.71 -13.02
N GLY A 35 -26.67 9.72 -13.13
CA GLY A 35 -26.96 8.37 -12.63
C GLY A 35 -25.70 7.53 -12.42
N LEU A 36 -25.79 6.61 -11.46
CA LEU A 36 -24.90 5.47 -11.34
C LEU A 36 -25.09 4.55 -12.56
N ALA A 37 -24.02 4.18 -13.26
CA ALA A 37 -24.09 3.34 -14.45
C ALA A 37 -22.93 2.34 -14.54
N VAL A 38 -23.22 1.12 -14.98
CA VAL A 38 -22.20 0.12 -15.33
C VAL A 38 -21.91 0.24 -16.82
N VAL A 39 -20.69 0.63 -17.17
CA VAL A 39 -20.13 0.56 -18.53
C VAL A 39 -19.80 -0.88 -18.84
N ASN A 40 -20.28 -1.40 -19.98
CA ASN A 40 -19.96 -2.74 -20.50
C ASN A 40 -20.19 -3.86 -19.45
N GLY A 41 -21.37 -3.86 -18.82
CA GLY A 41 -21.77 -4.84 -17.80
C GLY A 41 -22.20 -6.20 -18.36
N ASP A 42 -22.48 -6.26 -19.67
CA ASP A 42 -22.75 -7.47 -20.46
C ASP A 42 -21.51 -7.96 -21.24
N PHE A 43 -20.34 -7.33 -20.99
CA PHE A 43 -19.05 -7.62 -21.60
C PHE A 43 -19.03 -7.67 -23.14
N SER A 44 -20.03 -7.04 -23.79
CA SER A 44 -20.21 -7.05 -25.24
C SER A 44 -19.20 -6.21 -26.01
N GLU A 45 -18.60 -5.19 -25.36
CA GLU A 45 -17.59 -4.34 -25.98
C GLU A 45 -16.17 -4.92 -25.77
N LEU A 46 -15.71 -5.66 -26.78
CA LEU A 46 -14.42 -6.38 -26.81
C LEU A 46 -13.23 -5.52 -27.29
N SER A 47 -13.45 -4.22 -27.54
CA SER A 47 -12.41 -3.34 -28.08
C SER A 47 -11.24 -3.19 -27.09
N GLY A 48 -10.01 -3.45 -27.55
CA GLY A 48 -8.81 -3.39 -26.73
C GLY A 48 -8.42 -4.72 -26.08
N LEU A 49 -9.26 -5.76 -26.14
CA LEU A 49 -8.90 -7.11 -25.72
C LEU A 49 -8.03 -7.81 -26.76
N ALA A 50 -7.10 -8.66 -26.30
CA ALA A 50 -6.28 -9.50 -27.15
C ALA A 50 -7.07 -10.72 -27.63
N VAL A 51 -7.13 -10.94 -28.95
CA VAL A 51 -7.83 -12.09 -29.55
C VAL A 51 -7.10 -13.39 -29.21
N GLY A 52 -7.79 -14.31 -28.55
CA GLY A 52 -7.32 -15.66 -28.22
C GLY A 52 -7.79 -16.72 -29.23
N GLN A 53 -7.84 -17.97 -28.77
CA GLN A 53 -8.36 -19.12 -29.53
C GLN A 53 -9.70 -19.58 -28.94
N ASN A 54 -10.55 -20.22 -29.77
CA ASN A 54 -11.81 -20.85 -29.35
C ASN A 54 -12.74 -19.89 -28.57
N GLY A 55 -13.11 -18.76 -29.19
CA GLY A 55 -14.07 -17.80 -28.62
C GLY A 55 -13.55 -16.94 -27.46
N TRP A 56 -12.28 -17.06 -27.06
CA TRP A 56 -11.70 -16.28 -25.96
C TRP A 56 -11.01 -14.98 -26.39
N TYR A 57 -11.14 -13.96 -25.55
CA TYR A 57 -10.43 -12.69 -25.61
C TYR A 57 -9.76 -12.45 -24.26
N GLY A 58 -8.45 -12.20 -24.22
CA GLY A 58 -7.71 -11.91 -22.98
C GLY A 58 -7.57 -10.41 -22.73
N GLY A 59 -7.61 -9.99 -21.48
CA GLY A 59 -7.45 -8.59 -21.08
C GLY A 59 -8.63 -8.03 -20.30
N LEU A 60 -8.57 -6.73 -20.01
CA LEU A 60 -9.51 -6.02 -19.16
C LEU A 60 -10.67 -5.42 -19.98
N PRO A 61 -11.93 -5.81 -19.75
CA PRO A 61 -13.09 -5.23 -20.44
C PRO A 61 -13.17 -3.72 -20.23
N LYS A 62 -13.55 -2.98 -21.29
CA LYS A 62 -13.62 -1.52 -21.28
C LYS A 62 -14.46 -0.99 -20.12
N GLY A 63 -13.94 0.01 -19.41
CA GLY A 63 -14.58 0.66 -18.25
C GLY A 63 -14.16 0.06 -16.90
N TRP A 64 -13.69 -1.18 -16.89
CA TRP A 64 -13.25 -1.87 -15.67
C TRP A 64 -11.77 -1.57 -15.33
N ARG A 65 -11.35 -1.98 -14.13
CA ARG A 65 -9.97 -1.89 -13.60
C ARG A 65 -9.59 -3.18 -12.86
N GLY A 66 -8.29 -3.49 -12.86
CA GLY A 66 -7.68 -4.65 -12.22
C GLY A 66 -6.56 -5.23 -13.10
N SER A 67 -5.90 -6.28 -12.63
CA SER A 67 -4.75 -6.90 -13.30
C SER A 67 -5.10 -7.53 -14.65
N GLU A 68 -4.74 -6.85 -15.75
CA GLU A 68 -5.19 -7.14 -17.11
C GLU A 68 -5.04 -8.61 -17.55
N SER A 69 -3.93 -9.26 -17.17
CA SER A 69 -3.61 -10.65 -17.53
C SER A 69 -4.47 -11.70 -16.80
N THR A 70 -5.31 -11.28 -15.84
CA THR A 70 -6.12 -12.17 -14.99
C THR A 70 -7.58 -12.27 -15.43
N TYR A 71 -7.97 -11.59 -16.51
CA TYR A 71 -9.34 -11.61 -17.03
C TYR A 71 -9.38 -12.06 -18.48
N ALA A 72 -10.47 -12.75 -18.82
CA ALA A 72 -10.77 -13.12 -20.19
C ALA A 72 -12.29 -13.12 -20.41
N VAL A 73 -12.72 -12.77 -21.62
CA VAL A 73 -14.12 -12.79 -22.06
C VAL A 73 -14.30 -13.91 -23.07
N HIS A 74 -15.37 -14.70 -22.91
CA HIS A 74 -15.70 -15.81 -23.82
C HIS A 74 -17.00 -15.50 -24.57
N THR A 75 -17.00 -15.64 -25.90
CA THR A 75 -18.12 -15.23 -26.77
C THR A 75 -18.83 -16.39 -27.49
N GLU A 76 -18.34 -17.63 -27.38
CA GLU A 76 -18.89 -18.79 -28.06
C GLU A 76 -19.62 -19.74 -27.10
N GLY A 77 -20.59 -20.51 -27.59
CA GLY A 77 -21.23 -21.60 -26.83
C GLY A 77 -22.14 -21.20 -25.66
N THR A 78 -22.17 -19.94 -25.24
CA THR A 78 -23.15 -19.40 -24.27
C THR A 78 -24.40 -18.92 -25.01
N THR A 79 -25.60 -19.33 -24.56
CA THR A 79 -26.87 -18.79 -25.09
C THR A 79 -27.25 -17.44 -24.47
N ALA A 80 -26.39 -16.86 -23.64
CA ALA A 80 -26.64 -15.69 -22.81
C ALA A 80 -25.94 -14.40 -23.29
N GLY A 81 -24.81 -14.51 -24.01
CA GLY A 81 -23.95 -13.38 -24.37
C GLY A 81 -22.49 -13.61 -23.98
N PRO A 82 -21.61 -12.62 -24.21
CA PRO A 82 -20.21 -12.67 -23.80
C PRO A 82 -20.05 -12.72 -22.27
N THR A 83 -19.39 -13.75 -21.76
CA THR A 83 -19.20 -13.94 -20.33
C THR A 83 -17.77 -13.58 -19.92
N CYS A 84 -17.60 -12.68 -18.95
CA CYS A 84 -16.30 -12.43 -18.33
C CYS A 84 -15.94 -13.55 -17.35
N ASN A 85 -14.66 -13.91 -17.25
CA ASN A 85 -14.13 -14.88 -16.31
C ASN A 85 -13.22 -14.20 -15.28
N PRO A 86 -13.70 -13.90 -14.07
CA PRO A 86 -12.86 -13.39 -12.98
C PRO A 86 -11.92 -14.48 -12.46
N SER A 87 -10.61 -14.22 -12.46
CA SER A 87 -9.62 -15.11 -11.84
C SER A 87 -9.57 -14.95 -10.32
N ALA A 88 -9.21 -16.03 -9.62
CA ALA A 88 -8.90 -15.99 -8.19
C ALA A 88 -7.61 -15.21 -7.86
N LEU A 89 -6.73 -15.02 -8.87
CA LEU A 89 -5.47 -14.29 -8.76
C LEU A 89 -5.61 -12.77 -8.94
N GLY A 90 -6.82 -12.26 -9.25
CA GLY A 90 -7.09 -10.83 -9.49
C GLY A 90 -8.36 -10.35 -8.77
N PHE A 91 -8.59 -9.04 -8.78
CA PHE A 91 -9.82 -8.42 -8.25
C PHE A 91 -10.30 -7.33 -9.20
N PHE A 92 -11.49 -7.56 -9.75
CA PHE A 92 -12.05 -6.86 -10.90
C PHE A 92 -13.03 -5.79 -10.42
N ARG A 93 -12.86 -4.51 -10.79
CA ARG A 93 -13.70 -3.43 -10.26
C ARG A 93 -14.09 -2.38 -11.30
N GLN A 94 -15.19 -1.67 -11.03
CA GLN A 94 -15.63 -0.53 -11.83
C GLN A 94 -16.12 0.61 -10.94
N SER A 95 -15.70 1.84 -11.26
CA SER A 95 -16.29 3.05 -10.68
C SER A 95 -17.57 3.41 -11.43
N ILE A 96 -18.68 3.48 -10.70
CA ILE A 96 -20.04 3.56 -11.26
C ILE A 96 -20.59 4.99 -11.31
N GLY A 97 -20.07 5.87 -10.45
CA GLY A 97 -20.48 7.28 -10.36
C GLY A 97 -20.72 7.72 -8.92
N ILE A 98 -21.36 8.86 -8.74
CA ILE A 98 -21.71 9.43 -7.42
C ILE A 98 -23.21 9.27 -7.18
N LEU A 99 -23.58 8.74 -6.02
CA LEU A 99 -24.96 8.57 -5.61
C LEU A 99 -25.59 9.94 -5.29
N ALA A 100 -26.67 10.30 -6.00
CA ALA A 100 -27.25 11.65 -5.91
C ALA A 100 -28.18 11.89 -4.69
N ARG A 101 -28.67 10.83 -4.04
CA ARG A 101 -29.65 10.85 -2.95
C ARG A 101 -29.40 9.71 -1.97
N ASP A 102 -29.88 9.80 -0.75
CA ASP A 102 -29.86 8.66 0.17
C ASP A 102 -30.70 7.51 -0.43
N SER A 103 -30.12 6.32 -0.60
CA SER A 103 -30.73 5.22 -1.36
C SER A 103 -30.15 3.86 -0.98
N ASP A 104 -30.94 2.81 -1.20
CA ASP A 104 -30.41 1.45 -1.28
C ASP A 104 -29.77 1.28 -2.66
N VAL A 105 -28.49 0.89 -2.69
CA VAL A 105 -27.75 0.58 -3.91
C VAL A 105 -27.82 -0.92 -4.14
N VAL A 106 -28.43 -1.32 -5.26
CA VAL A 106 -28.69 -2.70 -5.62
C VAL A 106 -27.82 -3.08 -6.81
N LEU A 107 -26.89 -4.01 -6.59
CA LEU A 107 -26.08 -4.63 -7.62
C LEU A 107 -26.74 -5.96 -8.03
N THR A 108 -27.00 -6.14 -9.32
CA THR A 108 -27.51 -7.39 -9.90
C THR A 108 -26.57 -7.93 -10.96
N PHE A 109 -26.41 -9.25 -11.02
CA PHE A 109 -25.48 -9.93 -11.91
C PHE A 109 -25.82 -11.42 -12.03
N ASP A 110 -25.30 -12.07 -13.06
CA ASP A 110 -25.34 -13.53 -13.21
C ASP A 110 -24.00 -14.15 -12.84
N VAL A 111 -24.04 -15.29 -12.15
CA VAL A 111 -22.87 -16.15 -11.89
C VAL A 111 -23.06 -17.45 -12.66
N LEU A 112 -22.20 -17.68 -13.66
CA LEU A 112 -22.31 -18.84 -14.56
C LEU A 112 -21.26 -19.91 -14.23
N GLU A 113 -21.56 -21.16 -14.56
CA GLU A 113 -20.60 -22.29 -14.52
C GLU A 113 -20.35 -22.89 -15.91
N PRO A 114 -19.60 -22.20 -16.77
CA PRO A 114 -19.29 -22.70 -18.11
C PRO A 114 -18.28 -23.88 -18.15
N TRP A 115 -17.66 -24.29 -17.03
CA TRP A 115 -16.64 -25.36 -17.03
C TRP A 115 -16.76 -26.42 -15.92
N ARG A 116 -16.85 -26.02 -14.64
CA ARG A 116 -16.80 -26.96 -13.51
C ARG A 116 -17.76 -26.54 -12.39
N PRO A 117 -18.40 -27.50 -11.69
CA PRO A 117 -19.24 -27.23 -10.54
C PRO A 117 -18.44 -26.83 -9.30
N GLY A 118 -19.04 -25.99 -8.46
CA GLY A 118 -18.48 -25.47 -7.21
C GLY A 118 -17.73 -24.14 -7.36
N ALA A 119 -17.94 -23.39 -8.44
CA ALA A 119 -17.36 -22.05 -8.58
C ALA A 119 -18.04 -21.06 -7.62
N THR A 120 -17.26 -20.17 -7.00
CA THR A 120 -17.78 -19.14 -6.09
C THR A 120 -17.25 -17.78 -6.48
N LEU A 121 -18.15 -16.82 -6.68
CA LEU A 121 -17.83 -15.43 -6.97
C LEU A 121 -18.11 -14.55 -5.76
N ASN A 122 -17.09 -13.91 -5.23
CA ASN A 122 -17.26 -12.80 -4.30
C ASN A 122 -17.71 -11.56 -5.08
N ALA A 123 -18.76 -10.90 -4.60
CA ALA A 123 -19.22 -9.61 -5.13
C ALA A 123 -19.28 -8.58 -3.99
N VAL A 124 -18.89 -7.33 -4.29
CA VAL A 124 -18.76 -6.26 -3.30
C VAL A 124 -19.26 -4.94 -3.88
N ILE A 125 -20.05 -4.21 -3.08
CA ILE A 125 -20.31 -2.78 -3.26
C ILE A 125 -19.40 -2.03 -2.30
N LEU A 126 -18.55 -1.19 -2.85
CA LEU A 126 -17.59 -0.33 -2.19
C LEU A 126 -18.00 1.14 -2.38
N ASP A 127 -17.53 2.03 -1.51
CA ASP A 127 -17.47 3.45 -1.86
C ASP A 127 -16.16 3.81 -2.61
N GLY A 128 -16.03 5.08 -3.00
CA GLY A 128 -14.84 5.59 -3.70
C GLY A 128 -13.52 5.50 -2.92
N ASP A 129 -13.58 5.22 -1.62
CA ASP A 129 -12.41 5.00 -0.75
C ASP A 129 -12.17 3.50 -0.46
N PHE A 130 -12.90 2.61 -1.16
CA PHE A 130 -12.92 1.16 -0.95
C PHE A 130 -13.32 0.70 0.45
N VAL A 131 -14.14 1.51 1.15
CA VAL A 131 -14.88 1.04 2.32
C VAL A 131 -16.02 0.14 1.82
N GLN A 132 -16.11 -1.08 2.35
CA GLN A 132 -17.16 -2.03 1.97
C GLN A 132 -18.51 -1.59 2.52
N LEU A 133 -19.45 -1.29 1.63
CA LEU A 133 -20.84 -0.96 1.93
C LEU A 133 -21.72 -2.23 1.99
N ALA A 134 -21.46 -3.19 1.11
CA ALA A 134 -22.02 -4.54 1.15
C ALA A 134 -21.08 -5.53 0.45
N GLY A 135 -21.15 -6.81 0.80
CA GLY A 135 -20.45 -7.86 0.04
C GLY A 135 -20.86 -9.25 0.49
N GLY A 136 -20.62 -10.25 -0.36
CA GLY A 136 -20.95 -11.64 -0.09
C GLY A 136 -20.37 -12.58 -1.15
N ASP A 137 -20.41 -13.88 -0.84
CA ASP A 137 -20.01 -14.94 -1.75
C ASP A 137 -21.25 -15.56 -2.41
N PHE A 138 -21.22 -15.63 -3.74
CA PHE A 138 -22.34 -16.05 -4.57
C PHE A 138 -21.98 -17.34 -5.31
N GLN A 139 -22.87 -18.32 -5.16
CA GLN A 139 -22.87 -19.55 -5.93
C GLN A 139 -23.47 -19.30 -7.33
N PRO A 140 -23.32 -20.24 -8.28
CA PRO A 140 -23.84 -20.09 -9.63
C PRO A 140 -25.36 -19.94 -9.63
N GLY A 141 -25.86 -19.01 -10.45
CA GLY A 141 -27.26 -18.65 -10.55
C GLY A 141 -27.43 -17.32 -11.30
N ALA A 142 -28.56 -17.17 -11.97
CA ALA A 142 -28.95 -15.92 -12.64
C ALA A 142 -29.71 -15.00 -11.69
N GLY A 143 -29.62 -13.69 -11.90
CA GLY A 143 -30.31 -12.67 -11.11
C GLY A 143 -29.84 -12.59 -9.65
N GLN A 144 -28.56 -12.86 -9.39
CA GLN A 144 -27.98 -12.65 -8.06
C GLN A 144 -28.12 -11.18 -7.67
N GLN A 145 -28.31 -10.92 -6.37
CA GLN A 145 -28.53 -9.57 -5.86
C GLN A 145 -27.70 -9.31 -4.61
N LEU A 146 -26.99 -8.19 -4.62
CA LEU A 146 -26.29 -7.63 -3.47
C LEU A 146 -26.83 -6.23 -3.19
N VAL A 147 -27.19 -5.93 -1.94
CA VAL A 147 -27.79 -4.64 -1.56
C VAL A 147 -26.96 -3.96 -0.48
N ALA A 148 -26.43 -2.78 -0.80
CA ALA A 148 -25.93 -1.83 0.19
C ALA A 148 -27.08 -0.91 0.62
N LYS A 149 -27.54 -1.07 1.86
CA LYS A 149 -28.72 -0.35 2.37
C LYS A 149 -28.37 1.02 2.94
N GLY A 150 -29.23 2.01 2.70
CA GLY A 150 -29.12 3.35 3.29
C GLY A 150 -27.81 4.07 2.98
N VAL A 151 -27.29 3.91 1.75
CA VAL A 151 -26.08 4.61 1.31
C VAL A 151 -26.42 6.09 1.14
N ARG A 152 -25.58 6.97 1.69
CA ARG A 152 -25.83 8.41 1.70
C ARG A 152 -25.49 9.07 0.35
N ALA A 153 -26.22 10.14 0.04
CA ALA A 153 -25.92 11.05 -1.06
C ALA A 153 -24.45 11.54 -1.03
N GLY A 154 -23.89 11.81 -2.20
CA GLY A 154 -22.51 12.27 -2.37
C GLY A 154 -21.46 11.16 -2.30
N ARG A 155 -21.83 9.91 -1.99
CA ARG A 155 -20.89 8.77 -2.03
C ARG A 155 -20.63 8.32 -3.46
N SER A 156 -19.37 8.32 -3.88
CA SER A 156 -18.93 7.55 -5.04
C SER A 156 -19.18 6.07 -4.81
N ILE A 157 -19.70 5.35 -5.80
CA ILE A 157 -19.95 3.91 -5.76
C ILE A 157 -18.97 3.19 -6.68
N VAL A 158 -18.40 2.11 -6.17
CA VAL A 158 -17.53 1.19 -6.89
C VAL A 158 -18.08 -0.22 -6.70
N ILE A 159 -18.25 -0.98 -7.78
CA ILE A 159 -18.59 -2.41 -7.69
C ILE A 159 -17.36 -3.24 -7.99
N ALA A 160 -17.26 -4.43 -7.39
CA ALA A 160 -16.14 -5.31 -7.63
C ALA A 160 -16.46 -6.79 -7.43
N PHE A 161 -15.64 -7.63 -8.07
CA PHE A 161 -15.80 -9.07 -8.19
C PHE A 161 -14.44 -9.80 -8.12
N GLN A 162 -14.41 -10.97 -7.50
CA GLN A 162 -13.25 -11.87 -7.47
C GLN A 162 -13.72 -13.32 -7.32
N ALA A 163 -13.08 -14.25 -8.00
CA ALA A 163 -13.33 -15.67 -7.74
C ALA A 163 -12.67 -16.09 -6.42
N THR A 164 -13.45 -16.69 -5.51
CA THR A 164 -12.91 -17.27 -4.27
C THR A 164 -12.68 -18.77 -4.42
N VAL A 165 -13.45 -19.44 -5.29
CA VAL A 165 -13.27 -20.84 -5.66
C VAL A 165 -13.47 -21.03 -7.16
N GLY A 166 -12.56 -21.76 -7.80
CA GLY A 166 -12.66 -22.11 -9.22
C GLY A 166 -12.50 -20.92 -10.17
N VAL A 167 -13.26 -20.97 -11.26
CA VAL A 167 -13.36 -19.91 -12.28
C VAL A 167 -14.85 -19.76 -12.62
N PRO A 168 -15.57 -18.82 -12.00
CA PRO A 168 -16.96 -18.50 -12.34
C PRO A 168 -17.02 -17.66 -13.63
N GLY A 169 -18.14 -17.74 -14.35
CA GLY A 169 -18.51 -16.72 -15.31
C GLY A 169 -19.28 -15.58 -14.64
N LEU A 170 -19.08 -14.36 -15.11
CA LEU A 170 -19.79 -13.15 -14.71
C LEU A 170 -20.43 -12.53 -15.95
N ASP A 171 -21.72 -12.19 -15.86
CA ASP A 171 -22.52 -11.62 -16.95
C ASP A 171 -23.63 -10.72 -16.38
N ASN A 172 -24.33 -9.96 -17.24
CA ASN A 172 -25.51 -9.15 -16.94
C ASN A 172 -25.37 -8.22 -15.72
N VAL A 173 -24.19 -7.61 -15.55
CA VAL A 173 -23.89 -6.73 -14.42
C VAL A 173 -24.62 -5.39 -14.56
N ALA A 174 -25.56 -5.13 -13.68
CA ALA A 174 -26.33 -3.89 -13.63
C ALA A 174 -26.38 -3.32 -12.21
N ILE A 175 -26.66 -2.03 -12.11
CA ILE A 175 -26.88 -1.35 -10.84
C ILE A 175 -28.20 -0.58 -10.88
N ALA A 176 -28.93 -0.62 -9.77
CA ALA A 176 -30.13 0.16 -9.55
C ALA A 176 -30.02 0.92 -8.22
N VAL A 177 -30.73 2.04 -8.13
CA VAL A 177 -30.91 2.80 -6.89
C VAL A 177 -32.38 2.81 -6.55
N ASN A 178 -32.70 2.32 -5.35
CA ASN A 178 -34.04 2.38 -4.80
C ASN A 178 -34.06 3.48 -3.74
N GLU A 179 -35.03 4.39 -3.77
CA GLU A 179 -35.17 5.37 -2.69
C GLU A 179 -35.34 4.62 -1.37
N ALA A 180 -34.42 4.87 -0.43
CA ALA A 180 -34.44 4.19 0.85
C ALA A 180 -35.71 4.62 1.61
N ALA A 181 -36.36 3.67 2.28
CA ALA A 181 -37.38 4.02 3.27
C ALA A 181 -36.77 5.02 4.26
N PRO A 182 -37.50 6.08 4.68
CA PRO A 182 -36.94 7.16 5.48
C PRO A 182 -36.36 6.62 6.78
N ALA A 183 -35.03 6.46 6.79
CA ALA A 183 -34.32 5.98 7.95
C ALA A 183 -34.48 7.01 9.07
N SER A 184 -34.85 6.53 10.26
CA SER A 184 -34.75 7.33 11.48
C SER A 184 -33.33 7.88 11.56
N ALA A 185 -33.17 9.20 11.49
CA ALA A 185 -31.88 9.84 11.33
C ALA A 185 -30.88 9.30 12.36
N PRO A 186 -29.81 8.60 11.94
CA PRO A 186 -28.66 8.42 12.81
C PRO A 186 -28.20 9.82 13.20
N ALA A 187 -27.86 10.02 14.47
CA ALA A 187 -27.39 11.31 14.96
C ALA A 187 -26.35 11.89 13.99
N GLN A 188 -26.40 13.21 13.75
CA GLN A 188 -25.32 13.90 13.07
C GLN A 188 -24.04 13.65 13.87
N VAL A 189 -23.25 12.68 13.41
CA VAL A 189 -21.85 12.59 13.79
C VAL A 189 -21.24 13.88 13.28
N ALA A 190 -20.95 14.79 14.22
CA ALA A 190 -20.31 16.06 13.89
C ALA A 190 -19.08 15.76 13.04
N SER A 191 -18.95 16.44 11.90
CA SER A 191 -17.74 16.38 11.11
C SER A 191 -16.62 16.99 11.95
N ARG A 192 -15.85 16.15 12.64
CA ARG A 192 -14.51 16.52 13.09
C ARG A 192 -13.58 16.49 11.87
N GLU A 193 -13.82 17.42 10.95
CA GLU A 193 -12.91 17.75 9.85
C GLU A 193 -11.54 18.18 10.41
N ASP A 194 -11.50 18.67 11.65
CA ASP A 194 -10.31 19.03 12.42
C ASP A 194 -9.60 17.86 13.15
N ALA A 195 -10.04 16.60 13.00
CA ALA A 195 -9.37 15.47 13.65
C ALA A 195 -8.05 15.11 12.94
N ALA A 196 -6.95 15.77 13.33
CA ALA A 196 -5.62 15.50 12.80
C ALA A 196 -5.27 13.98 12.82
N VAL A 197 -4.75 13.49 11.70
CA VAL A 197 -4.18 12.14 11.57
C VAL A 197 -2.68 12.25 11.82
N THR A 198 -2.17 11.51 12.78
CA THR A 198 -0.72 11.39 13.01
C THR A 198 -0.09 10.53 11.93
N VAL A 199 0.91 11.08 11.25
CA VAL A 199 1.69 10.41 10.20
C VAL A 199 3.04 9.99 10.77
N ALA A 200 3.30 8.69 10.81
CA ALA A 200 4.56 8.12 11.29
C ALA A 200 5.27 7.37 10.14
N CYS A 201 6.44 7.85 9.71
CA CYS A 201 7.19 7.26 8.61
C CYS A 201 8.29 6.33 9.13
N TYR A 202 8.42 5.12 8.58
CA TYR A 202 9.54 4.23 8.92
C TYR A 202 10.88 4.85 8.48
N TYR A 203 11.96 4.54 9.19
CA TYR A 203 13.29 5.08 8.94
C TYR A 203 14.32 3.96 9.10
N PHE A 204 14.99 3.60 8.00
CA PHE A 204 15.99 2.54 7.98
C PHE A 204 17.40 3.10 8.18
N GLY A 205 18.19 2.46 9.06
CA GLY A 205 19.42 3.04 9.60
C GLY A 205 20.74 2.68 8.91
N ASN A 206 20.75 2.10 7.70
CA ASN A 206 21.98 1.56 7.07
C ASN A 206 22.69 2.54 6.11
N TYR A 207 22.35 3.83 6.14
CA TYR A 207 22.90 4.86 5.25
C TYR A 207 23.94 5.77 5.93
N HIS A 208 24.59 5.26 6.99
CA HIS A 208 25.76 5.89 7.61
C HIS A 208 27.00 4.98 7.50
N PRO A 209 28.17 5.51 7.12
CA PRO A 209 29.42 4.76 7.10
C PRO A 209 30.00 4.51 8.50
N GLY A 210 30.93 3.55 8.59
CA GLY A 210 31.78 3.37 9.76
C GLY A 210 31.12 2.67 10.95
N ASP A 211 29.94 2.06 10.78
CA ASP A 211 29.40 1.11 11.76
C ASP A 211 30.41 -0.05 11.97
N PRO A 212 30.72 -0.48 13.21
CA PRO A 212 31.81 -1.45 13.46
C PRO A 212 31.51 -2.89 13.03
N ARG A 213 30.25 -3.23 12.74
CA ARG A 213 29.86 -4.52 12.17
C ARG A 213 29.99 -4.45 10.65
N ASN A 214 29.45 -3.41 10.02
CA ASN A 214 29.58 -3.16 8.58
C ASN A 214 31.05 -3.04 8.15
N ASP A 215 31.85 -2.21 8.83
CA ASP A 215 33.29 -2.03 8.53
C ASP A 215 34.07 -3.36 8.57
N ARG A 216 33.64 -4.31 9.42
CA ARG A 216 34.26 -5.63 9.59
C ARG A 216 33.87 -6.63 8.50
N VAL A 217 32.62 -6.61 8.06
CA VAL A 217 32.06 -7.55 7.08
C VAL A 217 32.27 -7.06 5.64
N LYS A 218 32.17 -5.75 5.41
CA LYS A 218 32.14 -5.10 4.09
C LYS A 218 33.37 -4.26 3.77
N GLY A 219 34.15 -3.90 4.79
CA GLY A 219 35.29 -3.00 4.66
C GLY A 219 34.96 -1.57 5.07
N LYS A 220 36.02 -0.81 5.37
CA LYS A 220 35.94 0.50 6.02
C LYS A 220 35.14 1.52 5.21
N GLY A 221 34.18 2.17 5.86
CA GLY A 221 33.36 3.23 5.28
C GLY A 221 32.20 2.73 4.44
N TRP A 222 31.92 1.43 4.46
CA TRP A 222 30.75 0.88 3.78
C TRP A 222 29.45 1.33 4.45
N SER A 223 28.47 1.62 3.61
CA SER A 223 27.05 1.80 3.95
C SER A 223 26.23 1.31 2.76
N GLU A 224 24.92 1.18 2.92
CA GLU A 224 24.05 0.67 1.86
C GLU A 224 23.98 1.58 0.61
N TRP A 225 24.47 2.82 0.71
CA TRP A 225 24.75 3.69 -0.43
C TRP A 225 25.64 3.05 -1.50
N GLU A 226 26.54 2.12 -1.15
CA GLU A 226 27.33 1.39 -2.16
C GLU A 226 26.46 0.55 -3.10
N LEU A 227 25.33 0.02 -2.62
CA LEU A 227 24.39 -0.75 -3.45
C LEU A 227 23.58 0.18 -4.37
N VAL A 228 23.11 1.31 -3.84
CA VAL A 228 22.41 2.34 -4.62
C VAL A 228 23.29 2.88 -5.74
N LYS A 229 24.56 3.17 -5.45
CA LYS A 229 25.56 3.60 -6.46
C LYS A 229 25.91 2.51 -7.48
N ALA A 230 25.85 1.24 -7.10
CA ALA A 230 26.14 0.11 -7.98
C ALA A 230 24.94 -0.32 -8.86
N ALA A 231 23.72 0.08 -8.50
CA ALA A 231 22.49 -0.33 -9.16
C ALA A 231 22.44 0.07 -10.65
N ARG A 232 21.83 -0.80 -11.47
CA ARG A 232 21.71 -0.63 -12.94
C ARG A 232 20.33 -1.11 -13.41
N PRO A 233 19.83 -0.65 -14.57
CA PRO A 233 18.62 -1.20 -15.17
C PRO A 233 18.74 -2.71 -15.35
N ARG A 234 17.84 -3.48 -14.74
CA ARG A 234 17.88 -4.95 -14.75
C ARG A 234 17.08 -5.61 -15.87
N PHE A 235 16.18 -4.87 -16.49
CA PHE A 235 15.31 -5.30 -17.59
C PHE A 235 14.90 -4.07 -18.44
N PRO A 236 14.38 -4.25 -19.67
CA PRO A 236 13.98 -3.12 -20.52
C PRO A 236 12.95 -2.22 -19.84
N GLY A 237 13.19 -0.90 -19.85
CA GLY A 237 12.31 0.09 -19.20
C GLY A 237 12.52 0.25 -17.68
N HIS A 238 13.39 -0.55 -17.05
CA HIS A 238 13.70 -0.40 -15.63
C HIS A 238 14.48 0.89 -15.34
N HIS A 239 13.98 1.71 -14.42
CA HIS A 239 14.69 2.89 -13.92
C HIS A 239 15.56 2.56 -12.70
N GLN A 240 16.87 2.44 -12.91
CA GLN A 240 17.92 2.41 -11.88
C GLN A 240 19.21 3.02 -12.50
N PRO A 241 20.16 3.57 -11.72
CA PRO A 241 20.09 3.80 -10.28
C PRO A 241 19.14 4.95 -9.92
N ASN A 242 18.39 4.80 -8.82
CA ASN A 242 17.78 5.93 -8.13
C ASN A 242 18.89 6.80 -7.49
N VAL A 243 18.83 8.12 -7.67
CA VAL A 243 19.88 9.05 -7.19
C VAL A 243 19.28 10.07 -6.21
N PRO A 244 19.76 10.13 -4.96
CA PRO A 244 19.32 11.12 -3.98
C PRO A 244 19.66 12.55 -4.41
N LEU A 245 18.68 13.45 -4.35
CA LEU A 245 18.84 14.88 -4.67
C LEU A 245 19.81 15.58 -3.71
N TRP A 246 19.81 15.18 -2.44
CA TRP A 246 20.73 15.68 -1.41
C TRP A 246 22.08 14.93 -1.39
N GLY A 247 22.26 13.96 -2.29
CA GLY A 247 23.44 13.09 -2.33
C GLY A 247 23.44 11.98 -1.28
N TYR A 248 24.50 11.17 -1.31
CA TYR A 248 24.71 10.00 -0.46
C TYR A 248 25.18 10.41 0.95
N ALA A 249 24.34 11.16 1.68
CA ALA A 249 24.71 11.80 2.93
C ALA A 249 24.78 10.82 4.13
N ASP A 250 25.64 11.13 5.10
CA ASP A 250 25.78 10.39 6.35
C ASP A 250 24.68 10.82 7.33
N GLU A 251 23.71 9.94 7.56
CA GLU A 251 22.58 10.19 8.47
C GLU A 251 22.92 10.14 9.96
N SER A 252 24.16 9.80 10.33
CA SER A 252 24.66 9.96 11.69
C SER A 252 25.23 11.36 11.97
N ASP A 253 25.34 12.21 10.94
CA ASP A 253 25.62 13.64 11.08
C ASP A 253 24.34 14.38 11.52
N PRO A 254 24.35 15.10 12.66
CA PRO A 254 23.18 15.84 13.15
C PRO A 254 22.74 16.98 12.24
N GLU A 255 23.59 17.55 11.39
CA GLU A 255 23.19 18.60 10.43
C GLU A 255 22.47 17.99 9.23
N VAL A 256 22.92 16.83 8.75
CA VAL A 256 22.20 16.04 7.73
C VAL A 256 20.85 15.59 8.26
N MET A 257 20.80 15.08 9.50
CA MET A 257 19.53 14.69 10.11
C MET A 257 18.64 15.91 10.39
N ALA A 258 19.19 17.08 10.72
CA ALA A 258 18.40 18.31 10.85
C ALA A 258 17.70 18.69 9.54
N GLN A 259 18.38 18.58 8.40
CA GLN A 259 17.77 18.78 7.07
C GLN A 259 16.62 17.79 6.83
N LYS A 260 16.78 16.51 7.20
CA LYS A 260 15.74 15.48 7.09
C LYS A 260 14.52 15.80 7.99
N ILE A 261 14.76 16.22 9.23
CA ILE A 261 13.74 16.62 10.21
C ILE A 261 12.94 17.83 9.73
N ASP A 262 13.61 18.87 9.21
CA ASP A 262 12.94 20.05 8.67
C ASP A 262 12.03 19.67 7.50
N ALA A 263 12.56 18.91 6.53
CA ALA A 263 11.80 18.46 5.38
C ALA A 263 10.60 17.56 5.77
N ALA A 264 10.74 16.64 6.73
CA ALA A 264 9.65 15.81 7.21
C ALA A 264 8.55 16.65 7.88
N ALA A 265 8.93 17.52 8.81
CA ALA A 265 7.99 18.35 9.57
C ALA A 265 7.28 19.40 8.69
N ASP A 266 7.97 19.99 7.71
CA ASP A 266 7.38 20.95 6.75
C ASP A 266 6.38 20.30 5.77
N HIS A 267 6.39 18.96 5.67
CA HIS A 267 5.56 18.20 4.72
C HIS A 267 4.53 17.27 5.38
N GLY A 268 4.21 17.48 6.66
CA GLY A 268 3.11 16.77 7.33
C GLY A 268 3.44 15.35 7.76
N ILE A 269 4.72 15.05 8.04
CA ILE A 269 5.13 13.88 8.81
C ILE A 269 5.29 14.32 10.26
N ASP A 270 4.68 13.59 11.21
CA ASP A 270 4.73 13.90 12.64
C ASP A 270 5.83 13.12 13.38
N ALA A 271 6.17 11.92 12.91
CA ALA A 271 7.12 11.03 13.56
C ALA A 271 7.98 10.22 12.58
N PHE A 272 9.22 9.91 12.98
CA PHE A 272 9.98 8.78 12.42
C PHE A 272 9.87 7.55 13.32
N ILE A 273 9.61 6.37 12.76
CA ILE A 273 9.73 5.08 13.43
C ILE A 273 11.05 4.48 12.95
N PHE A 274 12.09 4.55 13.77
CA PHE A 274 13.38 3.96 13.43
C PHE A 274 13.30 2.44 13.47
N ASP A 275 13.80 1.80 12.41
CA ASP A 275 14.04 0.36 12.33
C ASP A 275 15.26 0.07 13.20
N TRP A 276 14.99 -0.32 14.45
CA TRP A 276 15.96 -0.34 15.53
C TRP A 276 16.49 -1.75 15.73
N TYR A 277 17.79 -1.94 15.61
CA TYR A 277 18.44 -3.24 15.72
C TYR A 277 19.20 -3.39 17.04
N TYR A 278 18.88 -4.45 17.77
CA TYR A 278 19.59 -4.82 18.99
C TYR A 278 19.56 -6.33 19.17
N TYR A 279 20.76 -6.91 19.31
CA TYR A 279 21.01 -8.35 19.42
C TYR A 279 21.59 -8.71 20.79
N ASN A 280 21.81 -10.00 21.05
CA ASN A 280 22.36 -10.48 22.33
C ASN A 280 23.71 -9.84 22.72
N ASP A 281 24.51 -9.44 21.72
CA ASP A 281 25.83 -8.83 21.85
C ASP A 281 25.83 -7.29 21.88
N GLY A 282 24.70 -6.63 21.59
CA GLY A 282 24.55 -5.18 21.64
C GLY A 282 23.74 -4.58 20.48
N PRO A 283 23.70 -3.24 20.37
CA PRO A 283 23.03 -2.54 19.28
C PRO A 283 23.73 -2.74 17.93
N PHE A 284 23.03 -2.35 16.87
CA PHE A 284 23.52 -2.26 15.50
C PHE A 284 22.75 -1.13 14.79
N LEU A 285 23.40 -0.39 13.89
CA LEU A 285 22.80 0.73 13.14
C LEU A 285 22.09 1.79 14.02
N ASP A 286 22.59 2.02 15.24
CA ASP A 286 22.01 2.94 16.23
C ASP A 286 22.43 4.41 16.03
N ARG A 287 23.50 4.67 15.28
CA ARG A 287 24.03 6.02 15.06
C ARG A 287 23.08 7.04 14.42
N PRO A 288 22.14 6.69 13.52
CA PRO A 288 21.19 7.67 12.97
C PRO A 288 20.27 8.24 14.05
N ILE A 289 19.89 7.44 15.06
CA ILE A 289 19.14 7.93 16.23
C ILE A 289 20.08 8.60 17.24
N ASP A 290 21.18 7.96 17.64
CA ASP A 290 22.03 8.41 18.76
C ASP A 290 22.94 9.61 18.43
N ASN A 291 23.40 9.72 17.19
CA ASN A 291 24.28 10.79 16.73
C ASN A 291 23.59 11.78 15.79
N GLY A 292 22.72 11.29 14.91
CA GLY A 292 21.89 12.13 14.04
C GLY A 292 20.75 12.78 14.83
N PHE A 293 19.64 12.06 15.01
CA PHE A 293 18.37 12.63 15.44
C PHE A 293 18.41 13.23 16.84
N LEU A 294 18.99 12.53 17.84
CA LEU A 294 19.03 13.04 19.21
C LEU A 294 19.96 14.25 19.40
N LYS A 295 20.85 14.55 18.43
CA LYS A 295 21.77 15.71 18.49
C LYS A 295 21.46 16.79 17.45
N ALA A 296 20.57 16.52 16.50
CA ALA A 296 20.06 17.52 15.56
C ALA A 296 19.43 18.70 16.32
N SER A 297 19.80 19.92 15.93
CA SER A 297 19.41 21.16 16.63
C SER A 297 17.90 21.41 16.66
N ASN A 298 17.16 20.79 15.73
CA ASN A 298 15.73 20.92 15.51
C ASN A 298 14.92 19.66 15.91
N ASN A 299 15.50 18.70 16.66
CA ASN A 299 14.85 17.42 16.99
C ASN A 299 13.53 17.50 17.78
N ALA A 300 13.14 18.69 18.24
CA ALA A 300 11.83 18.97 18.84
C ALA A 300 10.71 19.14 17.80
N ARG A 301 11.05 19.38 16.52
CA ARG A 301 10.10 19.57 15.40
C ARG A 301 9.36 18.28 15.02
N LEU A 302 10.00 17.13 15.19
CA LEU A 302 9.48 15.81 14.82
C LEU A 302 9.50 14.89 16.04
N LYS A 303 8.60 13.91 16.09
CA LYS A 303 8.68 12.83 17.07
C LYS A 303 9.51 11.66 16.55
N PHE A 304 9.93 10.77 17.44
CA PHE A 304 10.56 9.51 17.06
C PHE A 304 10.06 8.35 17.91
N ALA A 305 10.07 7.15 17.36
CA ALA A 305 9.73 5.90 18.02
C ALA A 305 10.58 4.76 17.45
N PHE A 306 10.43 3.56 18.02
CA PHE A 306 11.09 2.36 17.50
C PHE A 306 10.11 1.31 17.02
N MET A 307 10.49 0.68 15.91
CA MET A 307 10.17 -0.71 15.63
C MET A 307 11.45 -1.51 15.89
N TRP A 308 11.43 -2.41 16.87
CA TRP A 308 12.52 -3.36 17.04
C TRP A 308 12.46 -4.35 15.88
N ALA A 309 13.42 -4.23 14.97
CA ALA A 309 13.60 -5.08 13.82
C ALA A 309 14.25 -6.41 14.26
N ASN A 310 13.49 -7.17 15.06
CA ASN A 310 13.94 -8.32 15.83
C ASN A 310 14.08 -9.61 15.00
N HIS A 311 14.39 -9.48 13.71
CA HIS A 311 14.64 -10.57 12.77
C HIS A 311 16.15 -10.85 12.64
N ASP A 312 16.50 -11.98 12.03
CA ASP A 312 17.89 -12.31 11.69
C ASP A 312 18.49 -11.28 10.72
N TRP A 313 19.72 -10.82 11.00
CA TRP A 313 20.52 -10.09 10.01
C TRP A 313 21.27 -11.09 9.13
N ILE A 314 21.04 -11.01 7.82
CA ILE A 314 21.52 -12.01 6.85
C ILE A 314 22.38 -11.31 5.81
N GLU A 315 23.44 -11.98 5.37
CA GLU A 315 24.35 -11.45 4.37
C GLU A 315 23.73 -11.48 2.96
N ILE A 316 23.05 -10.38 2.60
CA ILE A 316 22.33 -10.20 1.33
C ILE A 316 22.65 -8.87 0.62
N PHE A 317 23.82 -8.26 0.92
CA PHE A 317 24.11 -6.86 0.59
C PHE A 317 25.38 -6.68 -0.28
N PRO A 318 25.42 -7.10 -1.55
CA PRO A 318 24.32 -7.69 -2.33
C PRO A 318 24.34 -9.23 -2.32
N TYR A 319 23.18 -9.84 -2.51
CA TYR A 319 23.03 -11.30 -2.61
C TYR A 319 23.30 -11.81 -4.03
N ARG A 320 24.19 -12.78 -4.18
CA ARG A 320 24.42 -13.53 -5.43
C ARG A 320 23.43 -14.70 -5.54
N ARG A 321 22.75 -14.85 -6.67
CA ARG A 321 21.67 -15.82 -6.86
C ARG A 321 22.18 -17.26 -6.69
N GLY A 322 21.56 -18.00 -5.77
CA GLY A 322 21.91 -19.39 -5.46
C GLY A 322 23.11 -19.56 -4.54
N ALA A 323 23.68 -18.49 -3.98
CA ALA A 323 24.65 -18.59 -2.90
C ALA A 323 24.00 -19.10 -1.59
N GLU A 324 24.81 -19.60 -0.67
CA GLU A 324 24.35 -19.87 0.70
C GLU A 324 24.01 -18.56 1.41
N ARG A 325 22.91 -18.53 2.17
CA ARG A 325 22.51 -17.37 2.96
C ARG A 325 23.08 -17.50 4.38
N THR A 326 24.05 -16.66 4.71
CA THR A 326 24.68 -16.65 6.04
C THR A 326 23.93 -15.71 6.99
N VAL A 327 23.42 -16.24 8.10
CA VAL A 327 22.96 -15.41 9.24
C VAL A 327 24.21 -14.86 9.94
N LEU A 328 24.31 -13.52 10.02
CA LEU A 328 25.38 -12.82 10.71
C LEU A 328 25.03 -12.54 12.17
N TYR A 329 23.81 -12.07 12.43
CA TYR A 329 23.32 -11.71 13.77
C TYR A 329 21.93 -12.31 13.99
N PRO A 330 21.78 -13.33 14.86
CA PRO A 330 20.49 -13.94 15.14
C PRO A 330 19.54 -12.98 15.87
N GLY A 331 18.31 -12.83 15.36
CA GLY A 331 17.29 -11.91 15.89
C GLY A 331 16.68 -12.34 17.23
N ALA A 332 16.64 -13.65 17.50
CA ALA A 332 16.16 -14.19 18.76
C ALA A 332 17.12 -13.84 19.91
N VAL A 333 16.65 -13.06 20.87
CA VAL A 333 17.41 -12.68 22.07
C VAL A 333 16.97 -13.44 23.31
N THR A 334 17.89 -13.64 24.25
CA THR A 334 17.56 -14.28 25.54
C THR A 334 16.75 -13.33 26.45
N PRO A 335 16.04 -13.86 27.47
CA PRO A 335 15.32 -13.03 28.45
C PRO A 335 16.20 -12.00 29.18
N GLU A 336 17.48 -12.30 29.41
CA GLU A 336 18.45 -11.38 30.01
C GLU A 336 18.82 -10.25 29.04
N SER A 337 19.00 -10.58 27.75
CA SER A 337 19.20 -9.58 26.69
C SER A 337 17.98 -8.69 26.51
N PHE A 338 16.77 -9.27 26.49
CA PHE A 338 15.53 -8.49 26.45
C PHE A 338 15.38 -7.57 27.66
N THR A 339 15.74 -8.05 28.87
CA THR A 339 15.76 -7.19 30.07
C THR A 339 16.70 -6.00 29.90
N ARG A 340 17.90 -6.20 29.34
CA ARG A 340 18.85 -5.13 29.02
C ARG A 340 18.32 -4.16 27.95
N ILE A 341 17.63 -4.67 26.92
CA ILE A 341 16.95 -3.85 25.89
C ILE A 341 15.90 -2.94 26.56
N CYS A 342 14.99 -3.51 27.35
CA CYS A 342 13.96 -2.78 28.07
C CYS A 342 14.54 -1.65 28.94
N ASP A 343 15.57 -1.96 29.74
CA ASP A 343 16.23 -0.98 30.61
C ASP A 343 16.98 0.10 29.82
N HIS A 344 17.58 -0.25 28.68
CA HIS A 344 18.22 0.71 27.79
C HIS A 344 17.21 1.66 27.15
N VAL A 345 16.11 1.17 26.57
CA VAL A 345 15.15 2.03 25.84
C VAL A 345 14.34 2.93 26.76
N ILE A 346 13.98 2.44 27.96
CA ILE A 346 13.31 3.26 28.99
C ILE A 346 14.23 4.41 29.43
N ARG A 347 15.49 4.12 29.76
CA ARG A 347 16.46 5.10 30.27
C ARG A 347 16.89 6.10 29.21
N SER A 348 17.16 5.63 27.99
CA SER A 348 17.89 6.41 26.97
C SER A 348 16.95 7.15 26.02
N TYR A 349 15.73 6.65 25.81
CA TYR A 349 14.83 7.18 24.78
C TYR A 349 13.43 7.54 25.27
N PHE A 350 12.74 6.67 26.03
CA PHE A 350 11.30 6.88 26.34
C PHE A 350 11.02 8.13 27.18
N GLN A 351 12.02 8.61 27.94
CA GLN A 351 11.93 9.85 28.71
C GLN A 351 12.16 11.12 27.85
N HIS A 352 12.70 11.00 26.64
CA HIS A 352 12.97 12.15 25.76
C HIS A 352 11.66 12.85 25.33
N PRO A 353 11.59 14.20 25.31
CA PRO A 353 10.36 14.94 24.97
C PRO A 353 9.92 14.77 23.50
N SER A 354 10.83 14.35 22.62
CA SER A 354 10.50 13.97 21.23
C SER A 354 10.11 12.49 21.07
N TYR A 355 10.14 11.66 22.12
CA TYR A 355 9.68 10.27 21.98
C TYR A 355 8.16 10.24 21.75
N TRP A 356 7.71 9.52 20.71
CA TRP A 356 6.31 9.45 20.31
C TRP A 356 5.49 8.61 21.29
N ARG A 357 4.31 9.10 21.63
CA ARG A 357 3.46 8.54 22.68
C ARG A 357 2.00 8.52 22.21
N ILE A 358 1.34 7.39 22.43
CA ILE A 358 -0.11 7.22 22.24
C ILE A 358 -0.74 7.26 23.64
N GLU A 359 -1.68 8.19 23.85
CA GLU A 359 -2.31 8.40 25.17
C GLU A 359 -1.30 8.64 26.31
N GLY A 360 -0.15 9.24 25.98
CA GLY A 360 0.97 9.46 26.91
C GLY A 360 1.88 8.24 27.13
N ARG A 361 1.50 7.03 26.69
CA ARG A 361 2.32 5.82 26.75
C ARG A 361 3.32 5.81 25.58
N PRO A 362 4.63 5.55 25.79
CA PRO A 362 5.58 5.41 24.69
C PRO A 362 5.13 4.32 23.71
N TYR A 363 5.22 4.59 22.41
CA TYR A 363 5.01 3.58 21.38
C TYR A 363 6.26 2.72 21.21
N PHE A 364 6.11 1.40 21.19
CA PHE A 364 7.20 0.48 20.84
C PHE A 364 6.65 -0.69 20.01
N SER A 365 7.18 -0.88 18.80
CA SER A 365 6.74 -1.91 17.86
C SER A 365 7.70 -3.10 17.79
N PHE A 366 7.19 -4.27 17.44
CA PHE A 366 7.95 -5.49 17.15
C PHE A 366 7.70 -5.91 15.70
N TYR A 367 8.75 -6.28 14.97
CA TYR A 367 8.66 -6.62 13.55
C TYR A 367 8.31 -8.09 13.28
N ASP A 368 8.96 -9.03 13.98
CA ASP A 368 8.75 -10.47 13.80
C ASP A 368 8.23 -11.12 15.10
N LEU A 369 6.94 -11.48 15.11
CA LEU A 369 6.32 -12.16 16.25
C LEU A 369 6.78 -13.61 16.42
N THR A 370 7.25 -14.28 15.37
CA THR A 370 7.80 -15.64 15.44
C THR A 370 9.17 -15.62 16.09
N THR A 371 10.09 -14.75 15.65
CA THR A 371 11.41 -14.61 16.28
C THR A 371 11.31 -14.08 17.71
N LEU A 372 10.31 -13.25 18.02
CA LEU A 372 10.00 -12.86 19.39
C LEU A 372 9.64 -14.08 20.27
N LEU A 373 8.74 -14.96 19.80
CA LEU A 373 8.38 -16.20 20.50
C LEU A 373 9.58 -17.14 20.66
N GLU A 374 10.43 -17.27 19.62
CA GLU A 374 11.62 -18.12 19.66
C GLU A 374 12.61 -17.69 20.77
N GLY A 375 12.69 -16.39 21.09
CA GLY A 375 13.53 -15.87 22.18
C GLY A 375 13.09 -16.28 23.61
N PHE A 376 11.81 -16.60 23.81
CA PHE A 376 11.26 -17.00 25.13
C PHE A 376 10.75 -18.45 25.20
N GLY A 377 10.57 -19.12 24.06
CA GLY A 377 10.16 -20.51 23.95
C GLY A 377 8.68 -20.81 24.19
N SER A 378 7.87 -19.86 24.70
CA SER A 378 6.41 -20.02 24.83
C SER A 378 5.65 -18.70 24.79
N VAL A 379 4.35 -18.76 24.52
CA VAL A 379 3.45 -17.59 24.52
C VAL A 379 3.35 -17.00 25.94
N GLU A 380 3.26 -17.84 26.97
CA GLU A 380 3.16 -17.44 28.37
C GLU A 380 4.44 -16.73 28.85
N ALA A 381 5.61 -17.27 28.50
CA ALA A 381 6.90 -16.67 28.84
C ALA A 381 7.10 -15.32 28.13
N THR A 382 6.76 -15.25 26.83
CA THR A 382 6.79 -14.00 26.06
C THR A 382 5.84 -12.97 26.66
N ARG A 383 4.61 -13.38 26.99
CA ARG A 383 3.61 -12.50 27.61
C ARG A 383 4.09 -11.94 28.95
N ALA A 384 4.66 -12.78 29.81
CA ALA A 384 5.23 -12.35 31.08
C ALA A 384 6.37 -11.33 30.90
N ALA A 385 7.21 -11.49 29.87
CA ALA A 385 8.27 -10.54 29.54
C ALA A 385 7.71 -9.18 29.06
N LEU A 386 6.68 -9.17 28.22
CA LEU A 386 6.01 -7.94 27.76
C LEU A 386 5.29 -7.20 28.89
N ASP A 387 4.63 -7.91 29.81
CA ASP A 387 4.02 -7.30 31.01
C ASP A 387 5.09 -6.79 32.00
N ALA A 388 6.24 -7.47 32.10
CA ALA A 388 7.39 -6.97 32.86
C ALA A 388 7.99 -5.69 32.24
N PHE A 389 8.01 -5.57 30.91
CA PHE A 389 8.44 -4.36 30.21
C PHE A 389 7.49 -3.17 30.48
N ARG A 390 6.18 -3.39 30.39
CA ARG A 390 5.16 -2.41 30.84
C ARG A 390 5.37 -1.99 32.30
N SER A 391 5.63 -2.96 33.18
CA SER A 391 5.87 -2.71 34.61
C SER A 391 7.15 -1.90 34.86
N LYS A 392 8.23 -2.16 34.13
CA LYS A 392 9.46 -1.34 34.15
C LYS A 392 9.20 0.09 33.68
N ALA A 393 8.41 0.30 32.63
CA ALA A 393 8.04 1.64 32.17
C ALA A 393 7.27 2.42 33.26
N ILE A 394 6.30 1.78 33.92
CA ILE A 394 5.56 2.36 35.05
C ILE A 394 6.49 2.69 36.23
N ALA A 395 7.40 1.78 36.59
CA ALA A 395 8.38 2.00 37.65
C ALA A 395 9.35 3.17 37.33
N ALA A 396 9.59 3.46 36.06
CA ALA A 396 10.36 4.61 35.59
C ALA A 396 9.54 5.92 35.46
N GLY A 397 8.30 5.95 35.94
CA GLY A 397 7.44 7.14 35.98
C GLY A 397 6.64 7.41 34.69
N LEU A 398 6.60 6.47 33.75
CA LEU A 398 5.79 6.57 32.53
C LEU A 398 4.37 6.00 32.80
N PRO A 399 3.32 6.41 32.08
CA PRO A 399 1.94 5.94 32.34
C PRO A 399 1.68 4.49 31.89
N GLY A 400 2.71 3.75 31.45
CA GLY A 400 2.60 2.45 30.82
C GLY A 400 3.49 2.39 29.57
N LEU A 401 3.17 1.45 28.69
CA LEU A 401 3.79 1.28 27.38
C LEU A 401 2.70 0.88 26.37
N HIS A 402 2.75 1.42 25.16
CA HIS A 402 1.88 1.06 24.05
C HIS A 402 2.64 0.10 23.13
N LEU A 403 2.25 -1.17 23.16
CA LEU A 403 2.87 -2.22 22.37
C LEU A 403 2.17 -2.34 21.00
N ASN A 404 2.95 -2.22 19.93
CA ASN A 404 2.49 -2.48 18.57
C ASN A 404 3.17 -3.74 18.00
N ALA A 405 2.45 -4.47 17.14
CA ALA A 405 3.02 -5.53 16.35
C ALA A 405 2.86 -5.21 14.86
N VAL A 406 3.95 -5.32 14.10
CA VAL A 406 3.84 -5.50 12.66
C VAL A 406 3.26 -6.89 12.42
N VAL A 407 2.22 -6.96 11.61
CA VAL A 407 1.61 -8.21 11.16
C VAL A 407 1.76 -8.32 9.66
N TRP A 408 2.13 -9.50 9.18
CA TRP A 408 2.33 -9.76 7.75
C TRP A 408 1.78 -11.14 7.36
N GLY A 409 1.33 -11.23 6.11
CA GLY A 409 0.66 -12.41 5.55
C GLY A 409 1.53 -13.23 4.60
N GLN A 410 2.57 -12.60 4.04
CA GLN A 410 3.57 -13.15 3.13
C GLN A 410 4.97 -12.81 3.70
N PRO A 411 5.85 -13.79 3.95
CA PRO A 411 7.25 -13.52 4.29
C PRO A 411 8.01 -12.99 3.07
N ILE A 412 8.82 -11.96 3.26
CA ILE A 412 9.66 -11.32 2.25
C ILE A 412 11.13 -11.59 2.54
N LEU A 413 11.60 -11.34 3.76
CA LEU A 413 13.00 -11.56 4.10
C LEU A 413 13.31 -13.05 4.27
N PRO A 414 14.55 -13.50 3.99
CA PRO A 414 14.93 -14.88 4.22
C PRO A 414 14.78 -15.27 5.70
N GLY A 415 14.21 -16.44 5.98
CA GLY A 415 14.06 -16.96 7.33
C GLY A 415 12.76 -16.56 8.06
N GLU A 416 12.06 -15.53 7.58
CA GLU A 416 10.74 -15.14 8.09
C GLU A 416 9.74 -16.31 8.01
N LYS A 417 9.05 -16.58 9.13
CA LYS A 417 8.01 -17.62 9.23
C LYS A 417 6.71 -16.96 9.65
N LYS A 418 5.69 -17.06 8.80
CA LYS A 418 4.34 -16.58 9.12
C LYS A 418 3.81 -17.26 10.39
N PRO A 419 3.37 -16.50 11.41
CA PRO A 419 2.73 -17.09 12.60
C PRO A 419 1.48 -17.91 12.21
N ALA A 420 1.31 -19.08 12.83
CA ALA A 420 0.20 -19.98 12.53
C ALA A 420 -1.18 -19.35 12.76
N ASP A 421 -1.31 -18.56 13.83
CA ASP A 421 -2.45 -17.67 14.07
C ASP A 421 -1.94 -16.32 14.65
N ALA A 422 -1.71 -15.35 13.76
CA ALA A 422 -1.28 -14.02 14.17
C ALA A 422 -2.36 -13.24 14.95
N VAL A 423 -3.65 -13.55 14.78
CA VAL A 423 -4.76 -12.85 15.46
C VAL A 423 -4.81 -13.27 16.93
N GLN A 424 -4.78 -14.58 17.18
CA GLN A 424 -4.76 -15.13 18.52
C GLN A 424 -3.45 -14.77 19.24
N LEU A 425 -2.31 -14.79 18.54
CA LEU A 425 -1.02 -14.41 19.12
C LEU A 425 -0.97 -12.94 19.58
N VAL A 426 -1.47 -12.01 18.76
CA VAL A 426 -1.57 -10.57 19.10
C VAL A 426 -2.39 -10.37 20.38
N LYS A 427 -3.48 -11.12 20.53
CA LYS A 427 -4.36 -11.08 21.71
C LYS A 427 -3.70 -11.66 22.96
N ASP A 428 -3.07 -12.83 22.87
CA ASP A 428 -2.50 -13.53 24.02
C ASP A 428 -1.26 -12.80 24.57
N LEU A 429 -0.37 -12.34 23.68
CA LEU A 429 0.74 -11.46 24.03
C LEU A 429 0.27 -10.06 24.47
N GLY A 430 -1.00 -9.72 24.22
CA GLY A 430 -1.66 -8.52 24.71
C GLY A 430 -1.07 -7.24 24.12
N PHE A 431 -0.85 -7.21 22.81
CA PHE A 431 -0.50 -5.97 22.11
C PHE A 431 -1.65 -4.95 22.15
N ASP A 432 -1.33 -3.66 22.15
CA ASP A 432 -2.32 -2.56 22.15
C ASP A 432 -2.81 -2.22 20.73
N SER A 433 -2.08 -2.64 19.70
CA SER A 433 -2.37 -2.33 18.29
C SER A 433 -1.58 -3.22 17.33
N VAL A 434 -1.99 -3.23 16.08
CA VAL A 434 -1.27 -3.87 14.96
C VAL A 434 -1.06 -2.90 13.80
N THR A 435 -0.06 -3.14 12.96
CA THR A 435 0.18 -2.36 11.74
C THR A 435 0.77 -3.24 10.63
N SER A 436 1.00 -2.65 9.45
CA SER A 436 1.80 -3.23 8.38
C SER A 436 3.06 -2.39 8.17
N TYR A 437 4.14 -3.03 7.71
CA TYR A 437 5.37 -2.34 7.33
C TYR A 437 5.28 -1.87 5.88
N VAL A 438 5.13 -2.78 4.92
CA VAL A 438 5.05 -2.50 3.46
C VAL A 438 3.91 -3.28 2.83
N TRP A 439 3.27 -2.75 1.77
CA TRP A 439 2.09 -3.38 1.14
C TRP A 439 2.32 -4.83 0.67
N ILE A 440 3.53 -5.16 0.23
CA ILE A 440 3.85 -6.50 -0.29
C ILE A 440 3.83 -7.60 0.78
N HIS A 441 3.83 -7.23 2.08
CA HIS A 441 3.57 -8.17 3.18
C HIS A 441 2.16 -8.78 3.11
N HIS A 442 1.27 -8.21 2.30
CA HIS A 442 -0.12 -8.65 2.13
C HIS A 442 -0.51 -8.87 0.68
N VAL A 443 0.18 -8.22 -0.26
CA VAL A 443 -0.14 -8.22 -1.69
C VAL A 443 0.99 -8.85 -2.49
N SER A 444 0.67 -9.90 -3.25
CA SER A 444 1.64 -10.49 -4.18
C SER A 444 1.83 -9.60 -5.41
N LEU A 445 3.04 -9.62 -5.97
CA LEU A 445 3.38 -8.94 -7.22
C LEU A 445 3.45 -10.00 -8.34
N PRO A 446 2.37 -10.26 -9.10
CA PRO A 446 2.34 -11.35 -10.07
C PRO A 446 3.20 -11.09 -11.32
N ASN A 447 3.39 -9.82 -11.68
CA ASN A 447 4.12 -9.39 -12.87
C ASN A 447 5.47 -8.76 -12.47
N LEU A 448 6.49 -8.86 -13.33
CA LEU A 448 7.82 -8.24 -13.14
C LEU A 448 7.72 -6.76 -12.73
N GLN A 449 6.76 -6.07 -13.32
CA GLN A 449 6.25 -4.77 -12.91
C GLN A 449 4.74 -4.91 -12.71
N THR A 450 4.26 -4.72 -11.47
CA THR A 450 2.84 -4.68 -11.13
C THR A 450 2.43 -3.22 -10.91
N ASP A 451 1.25 -2.80 -11.37
CA ASP A 451 0.84 -1.39 -11.29
C ASP A 451 0.52 -0.97 -9.84
N TYR A 452 0.92 0.23 -9.47
CA TYR A 452 0.74 0.79 -8.13
C TYR A 452 -0.72 0.83 -7.68
N ASP A 453 -1.66 1.12 -8.58
CA ASP A 453 -3.09 1.16 -8.23
C ASP A 453 -3.60 -0.24 -7.88
N ASP A 454 -3.22 -1.28 -8.65
CA ASP A 454 -3.60 -2.67 -8.35
C ASP A 454 -3.11 -3.09 -6.95
N VAL A 455 -1.88 -2.72 -6.58
CA VAL A 455 -1.29 -3.06 -5.28
C VAL A 455 -1.95 -2.27 -4.14
N ARG A 456 -2.19 -0.96 -4.32
CA ARG A 456 -2.95 -0.13 -3.37
C ARG A 456 -4.33 -0.72 -3.12
N ASP A 457 -5.05 -1.04 -4.19
CA ASP A 457 -6.43 -1.54 -4.12
C ASP A 457 -6.48 -2.89 -3.40
N ALA A 458 -5.49 -3.77 -3.66
CA ALA A 458 -5.33 -5.04 -2.95
C ALA A 458 -5.01 -4.85 -1.46
N TYR A 459 -4.13 -3.91 -1.13
CA TYR A 459 -3.84 -3.56 0.25
C TYR A 459 -5.08 -2.98 0.97
N PHE A 460 -5.92 -2.21 0.30
CA PHE A 460 -7.15 -1.66 0.87
C PHE A 460 -8.22 -2.75 1.14
N ARG A 461 -8.21 -3.85 0.39
CA ARG A 461 -8.98 -5.06 0.72
C ARG A 461 -8.41 -5.77 1.95
N TYR A 462 -7.09 -5.97 2.02
CA TYR A 462 -6.45 -6.52 3.21
C TYR A 462 -6.76 -5.68 4.46
N TRP A 463 -6.75 -4.35 4.37
CA TRP A 463 -7.12 -3.47 5.49
C TRP A 463 -8.59 -3.70 5.92
N ASN A 464 -9.52 -3.88 4.99
CA ASN A 464 -10.91 -4.25 5.33
C ASN A 464 -11.01 -5.58 6.10
N GLU A 465 -10.10 -6.55 5.86
CA GLU A 465 -10.01 -7.76 6.67
C GLU A 465 -9.32 -7.52 8.02
N ALA A 466 -8.24 -6.74 8.04
CA ALA A 466 -7.46 -6.43 9.24
C ALA A 466 -8.34 -5.75 10.30
N ASP A 467 -9.14 -4.77 9.90
CA ASP A 467 -10.13 -4.08 10.74
C ASP A 467 -11.21 -5.01 11.32
N ARG A 468 -11.44 -6.18 10.72
CA ARG A 468 -12.45 -7.16 11.20
C ARG A 468 -11.84 -8.25 12.08
N LYS A 469 -10.62 -8.71 11.75
CA LYS A 469 -10.01 -9.88 12.38
C LYS A 469 -9.23 -9.54 13.65
N PHE A 470 -8.60 -8.38 13.72
CA PHE A 470 -7.86 -7.98 14.91
C PHE A 470 -8.79 -7.29 15.93
N GLY A 471 -8.80 -7.80 17.17
CA GLY A 471 -9.55 -7.20 18.28
C GLY A 471 -8.92 -5.94 18.88
N VAL A 472 -7.92 -5.36 18.22
CA VAL A 472 -7.16 -4.17 18.62
C VAL A 472 -7.01 -3.24 17.42
N PRO A 473 -6.82 -1.92 17.61
CA PRO A 473 -6.68 -0.96 16.52
C PRO A 473 -5.61 -1.36 15.49
N TYR A 474 -6.01 -1.36 14.22
CA TYR A 474 -5.10 -1.49 13.08
C TYR A 474 -4.71 -0.13 12.54
N PHE A 475 -3.41 0.15 12.52
CA PHE A 475 -2.83 1.35 11.91
C PHE A 475 -2.46 1.02 10.46
N PRO A 476 -3.14 1.58 9.45
CA PRO A 476 -2.82 1.34 8.05
C PRO A 476 -1.46 1.91 7.66
N ASN A 477 -0.95 1.38 6.55
CA ASN A 477 0.29 1.77 5.91
C ASN A 477 0.02 2.34 4.50
N VAL A 478 0.80 3.31 4.07
CA VAL A 478 0.96 3.64 2.64
C VAL A 478 2.42 3.41 2.24
N THR A 479 2.63 2.68 1.15
CA THR A 479 3.96 2.38 0.58
C THR A 479 4.22 3.31 -0.61
N MET A 480 5.44 3.83 -0.75
CA MET A 480 5.82 4.65 -1.92
C MET A 480 6.07 3.79 -3.16
N GLY A 481 6.82 2.69 -3.02
CA GLY A 481 7.17 1.82 -4.13
C GLY A 481 7.70 0.47 -3.64
N TRP A 482 8.19 -0.36 -4.57
CA TRP A 482 8.96 -1.56 -4.25
C TRP A 482 9.85 -1.98 -5.42
N ASP A 483 11.16 -1.93 -5.21
CA ASP A 483 12.19 -2.55 -6.06
C ASP A 483 13.41 -2.93 -5.21
N SER A 484 13.54 -4.21 -4.87
CA SER A 484 14.71 -4.76 -4.15
C SER A 484 15.94 -4.99 -5.04
N SER A 485 15.91 -4.59 -6.32
CA SER A 485 16.99 -4.90 -7.27
C SER A 485 18.38 -4.33 -6.97
N PRO A 486 18.57 -3.25 -6.18
CA PRO A 486 19.89 -2.85 -5.70
C PRO A 486 20.56 -3.90 -4.78
N ARG A 487 19.77 -4.62 -3.96
CA ARG A 487 20.25 -5.71 -3.08
C ARG A 487 20.60 -6.99 -3.86
N ALA A 488 20.10 -7.16 -5.08
CA ALA A 488 20.46 -8.29 -5.95
C ALA A 488 21.80 -8.04 -6.67
N HIS A 489 22.73 -9.01 -6.66
CA HIS A 489 24.03 -8.90 -7.33
C HIS A 489 23.85 -8.52 -8.81
N GLN A 490 24.50 -7.43 -9.24
CA GLN A 490 24.12 -6.72 -10.48
C GLN A 490 24.41 -7.50 -11.77
N ASP A 491 25.38 -8.41 -11.76
CA ASP A 491 25.71 -9.29 -12.91
C ASP A 491 24.75 -10.49 -13.07
N ASP A 492 23.89 -10.77 -12.09
CA ASP A 492 22.96 -11.90 -12.16
C ASP A 492 21.66 -11.50 -12.87
N GLU A 493 21.03 -12.43 -13.59
CA GLU A 493 19.70 -12.27 -14.16
C GLU A 493 18.67 -11.92 -13.07
N PHE A 494 17.86 -10.88 -13.33
CA PHE A 494 16.82 -10.41 -12.41
C PHE A 494 15.43 -10.94 -12.79
N GLY A 495 14.61 -11.23 -11.78
CA GLY A 495 13.31 -11.85 -11.89
C GLY A 495 12.81 -12.26 -10.50
N ASN A 496 11.72 -13.03 -10.42
CA ASN A 496 11.13 -13.44 -9.14
C ASN A 496 11.71 -14.76 -8.61
N PHE A 497 12.95 -14.72 -8.10
CA PHE A 497 13.67 -15.89 -7.57
C PHE A 497 13.72 -15.94 -6.03
N GLY A 498 12.96 -15.07 -5.37
CA GLY A 498 12.98 -14.85 -3.92
C GLY A 498 14.00 -13.77 -3.53
N TYR A 499 13.72 -13.10 -2.41
CA TYR A 499 14.41 -11.87 -2.01
C TYR A 499 15.94 -11.94 -2.05
N PRO A 500 16.66 -10.93 -2.57
CA PRO A 500 16.18 -9.67 -3.16
C PRO A 500 15.84 -9.74 -4.67
N PHE A 501 15.74 -10.94 -5.24
CA PHE A 501 15.23 -11.15 -6.60
C PHE A 501 13.70 -11.26 -6.53
N THR A 502 13.03 -10.12 -6.44
CA THR A 502 11.55 -10.04 -6.40
C THR A 502 11.00 -9.25 -7.58
N ASN A 503 9.74 -9.49 -7.92
CA ASN A 503 8.97 -8.59 -8.79
C ASN A 503 8.84 -7.19 -8.17
N THR A 504 8.58 -6.18 -8.99
CA THR A 504 8.59 -4.75 -8.61
C THR A 504 7.21 -4.10 -8.71
N ILE A 505 7.03 -2.97 -8.02
CA ILE A 505 5.89 -2.06 -8.23
C ILE A 505 6.28 -0.99 -9.25
N SER A 506 5.32 -0.58 -10.07
CA SER A 506 5.52 0.36 -11.18
C SER A 506 4.37 1.36 -11.28
N GLY A 507 4.58 2.48 -11.96
CA GLY A 507 3.56 3.52 -12.12
C GLY A 507 3.23 4.26 -10.82
N ASN A 508 4.09 4.17 -9.81
CA ASN A 508 3.99 4.78 -8.48
C ASN A 508 4.34 6.28 -8.49
N THR A 509 3.70 7.07 -9.35
CA THR A 509 3.99 8.51 -9.49
C THR A 509 3.58 9.28 -8.23
N PRO A 510 4.13 10.49 -7.99
CA PRO A 510 3.72 11.33 -6.87
C PRO A 510 2.22 11.60 -6.79
N GLU A 511 1.54 11.70 -7.94
CA GLU A 511 0.09 11.95 -8.02
C GLU A 511 -0.73 10.72 -7.55
N ARG A 512 -0.31 9.51 -7.92
CA ARG A 512 -0.93 8.25 -7.46
C ARG A 512 -0.64 7.95 -5.99
N PHE A 513 0.57 8.27 -5.54
CA PHE A 513 0.93 8.26 -4.12
C PHE A 513 0.04 9.25 -3.34
N GLN A 514 -0.15 10.48 -3.82
CA GLN A 514 -1.07 11.46 -3.24
C GLN A 514 -2.51 10.95 -3.18
N GLU A 515 -2.99 10.26 -4.22
CA GLU A 515 -4.32 9.64 -4.21
C GLU A 515 -4.43 8.57 -3.11
N ALA A 516 -3.44 7.67 -2.99
CA ALA A 516 -3.41 6.64 -1.95
C ALA A 516 -3.41 7.24 -0.52
N LEU A 517 -2.61 8.29 -0.30
CA LEU A 517 -2.61 9.05 0.95
C LEU A 517 -3.99 9.69 1.25
N ALA A 518 -4.57 10.35 0.26
CA ALA A 518 -5.85 11.07 0.40
C ALA A 518 -7.01 10.11 0.70
N MET A 519 -7.06 8.96 0.04
CA MET A 519 -8.05 7.91 0.34
C MET A 519 -7.82 7.35 1.75
N THR A 520 -6.57 7.07 2.14
CA THR A 520 -6.25 6.59 3.50
C THR A 520 -6.67 7.59 4.58
N LYS A 521 -6.42 8.90 4.37
CA LYS A 521 -6.91 9.96 5.26
C LYS A 521 -8.43 9.93 5.39
N ARG A 522 -9.16 9.87 4.26
CA ARG A 522 -10.63 9.80 4.27
C ARG A 522 -11.15 8.55 5.00
N ARG A 523 -10.56 7.38 4.76
CA ARG A 523 -10.89 6.13 5.49
C ARG A 523 -10.67 6.23 7.00
N LEU A 524 -9.57 6.86 7.45
CA LEU A 524 -9.30 7.07 8.88
C LEU A 524 -10.32 8.03 9.50
N LEU A 525 -10.62 9.14 8.84
CA LEU A 525 -11.59 10.13 9.31
C LEU A 525 -13.04 9.61 9.30
N ALA A 526 -13.38 8.71 8.38
CA ALA A 526 -14.71 8.11 8.27
C ALA A 526 -15.12 7.23 9.47
N ARG A 527 -14.18 6.83 10.34
CA ARG A 527 -14.45 6.11 11.59
C ARG A 527 -14.29 7.06 12.78
N PRO A 528 -15.37 7.59 13.39
CA PRO A 528 -15.27 8.62 14.44
C PRO A 528 -14.38 8.20 15.61
N ASP A 529 -14.56 6.98 16.10
CA ASP A 529 -13.81 6.37 17.20
C ASP A 529 -12.65 5.47 16.74
N GLY A 530 -12.34 5.47 15.44
CA GLY A 530 -11.22 4.72 14.88
C GLY A 530 -9.86 5.36 15.17
N PRO A 531 -8.74 4.63 14.97
CA PRO A 531 -7.41 5.20 15.12
C PRO A 531 -7.21 6.39 14.16
N ARG A 532 -6.43 7.39 14.60
CA ARG A 532 -6.01 8.55 13.81
C ARG A 532 -4.51 8.48 13.52
N ILE A 533 -4.04 7.31 13.08
CA ILE A 533 -2.63 7.02 12.85
C ILE A 533 -2.48 6.39 11.47
N LEU A 534 -1.49 6.87 10.72
CA LEU A 534 -1.02 6.32 9.46
C LEU A 534 0.47 6.00 9.59
N THR A 535 0.88 4.78 9.23
CA THR A 535 2.29 4.48 8.96
C THR A 535 2.62 4.71 7.48
N VAL A 536 3.85 5.10 7.17
CA VAL A 536 4.30 5.23 5.77
C VAL A 536 5.62 4.50 5.59
N ASN A 537 5.70 3.61 4.60
CA ASN A 537 6.94 2.97 4.20
C ASN A 537 7.50 3.62 2.93
N CYS A 538 8.69 4.19 2.98
CA CYS A 538 9.34 4.71 4.20
C CYS A 538 10.13 5.99 3.88
N TRP A 539 10.86 6.54 4.84
CA TRP A 539 11.68 7.73 4.61
C TRP A 539 12.78 7.45 3.57
N ASN A 540 13.53 6.35 3.70
CA ASN A 540 14.82 6.17 3.03
C ASN A 540 15.21 4.73 2.61
N GLU A 541 14.30 3.78 2.38
CA GLU A 541 14.65 2.45 1.83
C GLU A 541 14.92 2.53 0.32
N TRP A 542 16.00 3.23 -0.03
CA TRP A 542 16.51 3.40 -1.40
C TRP A 542 16.75 2.07 -2.11
N THR A 543 17.28 1.09 -1.38
CA THR A 543 17.58 -0.25 -1.85
C THR A 543 16.39 -1.20 -1.97
N GLU A 544 15.22 -0.79 -1.48
CA GLU A 544 13.93 -1.43 -1.76
C GLU A 544 13.01 -0.54 -2.61
N GLY A 545 13.52 0.57 -3.16
CA GLY A 545 12.73 1.48 -3.99
C GLY A 545 11.54 2.12 -3.27
N SER A 546 11.57 2.20 -1.93
CA SER A 546 10.46 2.69 -1.10
C SER A 546 10.94 3.80 -0.14
N TYR A 547 11.15 4.99 -0.70
CA TYR A 547 11.71 6.15 -0.02
C TYR A 547 10.85 7.40 -0.26
N LEU A 548 10.85 8.34 0.68
CA LEU A 548 10.31 9.70 0.54
C LEU A 548 11.41 10.75 0.42
N GLU A 549 12.66 10.40 0.72
CA GLU A 549 13.80 11.29 0.50
C GLU A 549 13.86 11.77 -0.96
N PRO A 550 14.05 13.07 -1.21
CA PRO A 550 14.02 13.61 -2.56
C PRO A 550 15.05 12.96 -3.49
N ASP A 551 14.63 12.60 -4.70
CA ASP A 551 15.46 12.06 -5.77
C ASP A 551 15.66 13.08 -6.92
N THR A 552 16.59 12.82 -7.84
CA THR A 552 16.90 13.75 -8.95
C THR A 552 15.85 13.78 -10.09
N VAL A 553 14.86 12.88 -10.09
CA VAL A 553 13.81 12.72 -11.11
C VAL A 553 12.53 13.43 -10.69
N HIS A 554 12.08 13.20 -9.46
CA HIS A 554 10.85 13.72 -8.88
C HIS A 554 11.10 14.94 -7.99
N GLY A 555 12.32 15.16 -7.51
CA GLY A 555 12.64 16.22 -6.57
C GLY A 555 11.85 16.07 -5.27
N MET A 556 11.20 17.15 -4.82
CA MET A 556 10.41 17.16 -3.58
C MET A 556 9.02 16.53 -3.72
N LYS A 557 8.57 16.10 -4.92
CA LYS A 557 7.15 15.85 -5.21
C LYS A 557 6.45 14.83 -4.30
N TYR A 558 7.13 13.80 -3.82
CA TYR A 558 6.53 12.85 -2.86
C TYR A 558 6.28 13.49 -1.49
N LEU A 559 7.16 14.39 -1.04
CA LEU A 559 6.95 15.20 0.15
C LEU A 559 5.87 16.28 -0.10
N GLU A 560 5.83 16.89 -1.29
CA GLU A 560 4.74 17.80 -1.68
C GLU A 560 3.37 17.10 -1.66
N ALA A 561 3.30 15.84 -2.08
CA ALA A 561 2.11 14.99 -1.96
C ALA A 561 1.72 14.68 -0.50
N MET A 562 2.70 14.38 0.37
CA MET A 562 2.46 14.28 1.82
C MET A 562 1.86 15.58 2.37
N ARG A 563 2.44 16.73 2.01
CA ARG A 563 2.02 18.05 2.46
C ARG A 563 0.63 18.42 1.95
N ALA A 564 0.28 18.08 0.71
CA ALA A 564 -1.03 18.33 0.14
C ALA A 564 -2.16 17.59 0.87
N VAL A 565 -1.85 16.45 1.51
CA VAL A 565 -2.85 15.63 2.24
C VAL A 565 -2.81 15.86 3.75
N PHE A 566 -1.63 15.98 4.36
CA PHE A 566 -1.43 16.01 5.82
C PHE A 566 -0.76 17.29 6.34
N GLY A 567 -0.24 18.15 5.45
CA GLY A 567 0.31 19.44 5.86
C GLY A 567 -0.75 20.33 6.50
N SER A 568 -0.33 21.13 7.48
CA SER A 568 -1.14 22.23 7.98
C SER A 568 -1.19 23.36 6.93
N GLU A 569 -2.31 24.07 6.85
CA GLU A 569 -2.33 25.36 6.14
C GLU A 569 -1.32 26.30 6.84
N LEU A 570 -0.23 26.62 6.15
CA LEU A 570 0.59 27.75 6.58
C LEU A 570 -0.28 29.01 6.50
N PRO A 571 -0.37 29.83 7.56
CA PRO A 571 -1.06 31.10 7.45
C PRO A 571 -0.42 31.90 6.31
N ALA A 572 -1.27 32.46 5.45
CA ALA A 572 -0.82 33.23 4.29
C ALA A 572 0.16 34.34 4.73
N ARG A 573 1.34 34.34 4.11
CA ARG A 573 2.42 35.30 4.40
C ARG A 573 2.13 36.68 3.82
#